data_AF-A0A0D3JCF2-F1
#
_entry.id   AF-A0A0D3JCF2-F1
#
_cell.length_a   1.000
_cell.length_b   1.000
_cell.length_c   1.000
_cell.angle_alpha   90.00
_cell.angle_beta   90.00
_cell.angle_gamma   90.00
#
_symmetry.space_group_name_H-M   'P 1'
#
loop_
_entity.id
_entity.type
_entity.pdbx_description
1 polymer ?
#
loop_
_entity_poly.entity_id
_entity_poly.type
_entity_poly.pdbx_seq_one_letter_code
_entity_poly.pdbx_strand_id
1 'polypeptide(L)'
;MVLDLGGFADGFETSASPLCWRDPPESSLSDWTVHVAAPELPPATYHVHRAMLATGLRRSEYFSRLFTGAGASGLAESARRGSSVELQPSAARAFPAFLDFVYKGDLPIDNTSAIALLHLANYFLNRALFDRVTEYVQGVLEGDAADQAAPLYLGEADRFGLDKAANACVAVCAKHLLGRKPGYCAELAPPVYLRVVSATACATRQHSLALSQHVSAYCNAHSESVDLVLLESLTARLTSVAADSALDLLGHAVSRHGAEALQSACARAIGEEWEDALLPSVAASLDAPGDQGAEWAPLRGRTSYPPGLQLGLLSHALVHAGRNLEQTRAQLALREKRIEELEATLSKIKLSSNYLTANCRECGQPARRENRELRIIIANM
;
A
#
# COMPACT_ATOMS: atom_id res chain seq x y z
N MET A 1 25.39 24.34 78.66
CA MET A 1 26.38 24.60 77.61
C MET A 1 25.74 24.24 76.28
N VAL A 2 25.46 25.24 75.44
CA VAL A 2 24.96 25.03 74.08
C VAL A 2 26.20 25.04 73.18
N LEU A 3 26.45 23.93 72.48
CA LEU A 3 27.50 23.85 71.47
C LEU A 3 27.00 24.62 70.24
N ASP A 4 27.52 25.82 70.04
CA ASP A 4 27.45 26.53 68.77
C ASP A 4 28.44 25.87 67.81
N LEU A 5 27.93 25.19 66.79
CA LEU A 5 28.73 24.51 65.77
C LEU A 5 29.19 25.48 64.65
N GLY A 6 28.88 26.78 64.76
CA GLY A 6 29.09 27.76 63.71
C GLY A 6 28.04 27.62 62.61
N GLY A 7 27.42 28.74 62.23
CA GLY A 7 26.64 28.79 61.00
C GLY A 7 27.56 28.59 59.80
N PHE A 8 27.20 27.68 58.89
CA PHE A 8 27.83 27.64 57.57
C PHE A 8 27.70 29.05 57.00
N ALA A 9 28.82 29.74 56.79
CA ALA A 9 28.77 31.07 56.20
C ALA A 9 28.30 30.87 54.76
N ASP A 10 27.02 31.14 54.53
CA ASP A 10 26.38 31.17 53.22
C ASP A 10 27.01 32.31 52.40
N GLY A 11 28.28 32.20 52.08
CA GLY A 11 28.98 33.09 51.16
C GLY A 11 28.44 32.79 49.78
N PHE A 12 27.22 33.29 49.48
CA PHE A 12 26.47 33.17 48.23
C PHE A 12 27.18 32.30 47.21
N GLU A 13 27.15 30.98 47.43
CA GLU A 13 27.67 30.03 46.48
C GLU A 13 26.87 30.27 45.22
N THR A 14 27.54 30.86 44.24
CA THR A 14 26.98 31.24 42.97
C THR A 14 26.41 29.95 42.40
N SER A 15 25.09 29.82 42.37
CA SER A 15 24.35 28.58 42.11
C SER A 15 25.13 27.70 41.14
N ALA A 16 25.70 26.61 41.63
CA ALA A 16 26.54 25.75 40.82
C ALA A 16 25.79 25.42 39.53
N SER A 17 26.36 25.82 38.39
CA SER A 17 25.71 25.63 37.11
C SER A 17 25.53 24.12 36.89
N PRO A 18 24.34 23.66 36.47
CA PRO A 18 24.11 22.25 36.23
C PRO A 18 25.08 21.75 35.15
N LEU A 19 25.62 20.54 35.33
CA LEU A 19 26.53 19.93 34.35
C LEU A 19 25.87 19.92 32.97
N CYS A 20 26.65 20.24 31.93
CA CYS A 20 26.17 20.33 30.56
C CYS A 20 27.18 19.68 29.61
N TRP A 21 26.71 18.78 28.75
CA TRP A 21 27.56 18.11 27.75
C TRP A 21 27.96 19.04 26.59
N ARG A 22 27.30 20.20 26.46
CA ARG A 22 27.59 21.18 25.40
C ARG A 22 28.69 22.16 25.79
N ASP A 23 29.06 22.21 27.05
CA ASP A 23 30.14 23.08 27.53
C ASP A 23 31.49 22.51 27.10
N PRO A 24 32.51 23.36 26.89
CA PRO A 24 33.86 22.90 26.56
C PRO A 24 34.34 21.82 27.55
N PRO A 25 35.04 20.76 27.09
CA PRO A 25 35.48 19.67 27.96
C PRO A 25 36.38 20.15 29.11
N GLU A 26 37.16 21.20 28.88
CA GLU A 26 38.06 21.81 29.87
C GLU A 26 37.31 22.47 31.03
N SER A 27 36.09 22.98 30.77
CA SER A 27 35.26 23.66 31.77
C SER A 27 34.16 22.78 32.34
N SER A 28 33.71 21.77 31.58
CA SER A 28 32.55 20.96 31.97
C SER A 28 32.88 19.90 33.01
N LEU A 29 34.16 19.53 33.18
CA LEU A 29 34.59 18.37 34.00
C LEU A 29 34.09 17.03 33.43
N SER A 30 33.91 16.95 32.11
CA SER A 30 33.55 15.71 31.43
C SER A 30 34.60 14.62 31.66
N ASP A 31 34.16 13.45 32.12
CA ASP A 31 35.03 12.32 32.49
C ASP A 31 34.90 11.13 31.53
N TRP A 32 34.11 11.27 30.46
CA TRP A 32 33.92 10.26 29.42
C TRP A 32 33.75 10.89 28.03
N THR A 33 34.19 10.16 27.00
CA THR A 33 34.03 10.57 25.60
C THR A 33 33.26 9.52 24.81
N VAL A 34 32.21 9.93 24.09
CA VAL A 34 31.46 9.07 23.17
C VAL A 34 31.78 9.47 21.74
N HIS A 35 32.39 8.56 20.99
CA HIS A 35 32.59 8.70 19.55
C HIS A 35 31.39 8.08 18.83
N VAL A 36 30.69 8.87 18.02
CA VAL A 36 29.59 8.41 17.19
C VAL A 36 30.04 8.43 15.74
N ALA A 37 30.06 7.25 15.12
CA ALA A 37 30.29 7.09 13.70
C ALA A 37 28.98 6.72 13.02
N ALA A 38 28.75 7.24 11.81
CA ALA A 38 27.65 6.83 10.96
C ALA A 38 28.10 6.84 9.50
N PRO A 39 27.54 5.97 8.64
CA PRO A 39 27.75 6.07 7.21
C PRO A 39 27.41 7.48 6.72
N GLU A 40 28.19 8.02 5.78
CA GLU A 40 27.90 9.30 5.10
C GLU A 40 27.92 10.57 5.98
N LEU A 41 28.17 10.43 7.29
CA LEU A 41 28.31 11.55 8.21
C LEU A 41 29.74 11.61 8.76
N PRO A 42 30.28 12.82 8.99
CA PRO A 42 31.54 12.96 9.70
C PRO A 42 31.41 12.38 11.12
N PRO A 43 32.43 11.67 11.63
CA PRO A 43 32.39 11.16 13.00
C PRO A 43 32.27 12.32 13.99
N ALA A 44 31.37 12.17 14.96
CA ALA A 44 31.13 13.15 16.01
C ALA A 44 31.70 12.66 17.34
N THR A 45 32.20 13.58 18.15
CA THR A 45 32.74 13.28 19.48
C THR A 45 31.99 14.10 20.52
N TYR A 46 31.48 13.43 21.55
CA TYR A 46 30.71 14.04 22.63
C TYR A 46 31.42 13.84 23.96
N HIS A 47 31.66 14.94 24.68
CA HIS A 47 32.23 14.90 26.02
C HIS A 47 31.08 14.90 27.04
N VAL A 48 31.03 13.86 27.85
CA VAL A 48 29.90 13.55 28.71
C VAL A 48 30.37 13.16 30.11
N HIS A 49 29.41 13.06 31.02
CA HIS A 49 29.61 12.81 32.43
C HIS A 49 29.04 11.44 32.79
N ARG A 50 29.85 10.56 33.34
CA ARG A 50 29.44 9.18 33.68
C ARG A 50 28.25 9.17 34.62
N ALA A 51 28.28 10.05 35.64
CA ALA A 51 27.20 10.18 36.60
C ALA A 51 25.86 10.52 35.93
N MET A 52 25.85 11.43 34.96
CA MET A 52 24.62 11.85 34.27
C MET A 52 24.03 10.75 33.39
N LEU A 53 24.88 9.95 32.73
CA LEU A 53 24.41 8.86 31.87
C LEU A 53 23.99 7.62 32.65
N ALA A 54 24.66 7.29 33.77
CA ALA A 54 24.43 6.05 34.51
C ALA A 54 23.51 6.19 35.74
N THR A 55 23.21 7.41 36.20
CA THR A 55 22.41 7.61 37.41
C THR A 55 21.19 8.51 37.18
N GLY A 56 20.23 8.46 38.09
CA GLY A 56 19.00 9.25 38.02
C GLY A 56 17.86 8.59 37.23
N LEU A 57 16.77 9.34 37.05
CA LEU A 57 15.52 8.88 36.43
C LEU A 57 15.61 8.70 34.91
N ARG A 58 16.51 9.44 34.26
CA ARG A 58 16.71 9.43 32.80
C ARG A 58 17.98 8.70 32.38
N ARG A 59 18.51 7.86 33.27
CA ARG A 59 19.73 7.11 33.01
C ARG A 59 19.57 6.12 31.87
N SER A 60 20.69 5.78 31.26
CA SER A 60 20.84 4.68 30.32
C SER A 60 21.35 3.45 31.06
N GLU A 61 20.62 2.35 30.99
CA GLU A 61 21.10 1.08 31.57
C GLU A 61 22.32 0.52 30.83
N TYR A 62 22.46 0.84 29.53
CA TYR A 62 23.68 0.54 28.76
C TYR A 62 24.91 1.20 29.42
N PHE A 63 24.88 2.52 29.62
CA PHE A 63 25.99 3.24 30.23
C PHE A 63 26.20 2.87 31.70
N SER A 64 25.12 2.60 32.45
CA SER A 64 25.21 2.08 33.82
C SER A 64 26.02 0.79 33.90
N ARG A 65 25.72 -0.19 33.05
CA ARG A 65 26.46 -1.46 32.96
C ARG A 65 27.90 -1.26 32.49
N LEU A 66 28.09 -0.37 31.51
CA LEU A 66 29.42 -0.02 30.99
C LEU A 66 30.31 0.55 32.10
N PHE A 67 29.77 1.43 32.96
CA PHE A 67 30.56 2.13 33.97
C PHE A 67 30.76 1.35 35.27
N THR A 68 29.80 0.51 35.65
CA THR A 68 29.87 -0.29 36.89
C THR A 68 30.71 -1.56 36.75
N GLY A 69 31.15 -1.90 35.53
CA GLY A 69 31.98 -3.08 35.28
C GLY A 69 31.25 -4.42 35.45
N ALA A 70 29.94 -4.40 35.73
CA ALA A 70 29.11 -5.60 35.91
C ALA A 70 28.93 -6.43 34.63
N GLY A 71 29.27 -5.88 33.45
CA GLY A 71 29.17 -6.56 32.15
C GLY A 71 30.46 -7.23 31.65
N ALA A 72 31.64 -6.80 32.13
CA ALA A 72 32.93 -7.41 31.83
C ALA A 72 34.02 -6.64 32.60
N SER A 73 34.58 -7.28 33.62
CA SER A 73 35.84 -6.88 34.23
C SER A 73 36.93 -6.77 33.15
N GLY A 74 37.27 -5.55 32.73
CA GLY A 74 38.45 -5.28 31.89
C GLY A 74 38.22 -4.86 30.44
N LEU A 75 37.07 -4.31 30.06
CA LEU A 75 36.92 -3.68 28.74
C LEU A 75 37.94 -2.54 28.56
N ALA A 76 38.70 -2.58 27.46
CA ALA A 76 39.70 -1.57 27.08
C ALA A 76 39.15 -0.13 27.06
N GLU A 77 37.83 0.02 26.93
CA GLU A 77 37.11 1.29 26.96
C GLU A 77 37.25 2.02 28.30
N SER A 78 37.26 1.30 29.42
CA SER A 78 37.44 1.93 30.73
C SER A 78 38.84 2.53 30.90
N ALA A 79 39.86 1.95 30.26
CA ALA A 79 41.21 2.51 30.25
C ALA A 79 41.30 3.74 29.33
N ARG A 80 40.53 3.75 28.22
CA ARG A 80 40.49 4.85 27.24
C ARG A 80 39.58 6.01 27.65
N ARG A 81 38.77 5.84 28.72
CA ARG A 81 37.75 6.81 29.15
C ARG A 81 36.79 7.20 28.01
N GLY A 82 36.46 6.24 27.16
CA GLY A 82 35.59 6.50 26.04
C GLY A 82 35.03 5.25 25.38
N SER A 83 33.93 5.44 24.67
CA SER A 83 33.18 4.41 23.94
C SER A 83 32.98 4.85 22.50
N SER A 84 33.04 3.90 21.56
CA SER A 84 32.72 4.15 20.15
C SER A 84 31.41 3.46 19.81
N VAL A 85 30.49 4.17 19.17
CA VAL A 85 29.19 3.65 18.76
C VAL A 85 28.99 3.92 17.28
N GLU A 86 28.63 2.88 16.53
CA GLU A 86 28.23 2.99 15.13
C GLU A 86 26.70 3.07 15.06
N LEU A 87 26.19 4.15 14.47
CA LEU A 87 24.76 4.44 14.35
C LEU A 87 24.38 4.65 12.88
N GLN A 88 23.10 4.48 12.58
CA GLN A 88 22.54 4.94 11.30
C GLN A 88 22.52 6.48 11.24
N PRO A 89 22.53 7.10 10.05
CA PRO A 89 22.63 8.55 9.91
C PRO A 89 21.54 9.34 10.66
N SER A 90 20.28 8.89 10.62
CA SER A 90 19.18 9.54 11.33
C SER A 90 19.32 9.44 12.86
N ALA A 91 19.76 8.28 13.38
CA ALA A 91 20.06 8.09 14.80
C ALA A 91 21.25 8.93 15.27
N ALA A 92 22.32 9.03 14.47
CA ALA A 92 23.45 9.89 14.79
C ALA A 92 23.05 11.37 14.85
N ARG A 93 22.21 11.85 13.92
CA ARG A 93 21.65 13.21 13.96
C ARG A 93 20.75 13.46 15.18
N ALA A 94 20.05 12.43 15.65
CA ALA A 94 19.19 12.50 16.85
C ALA A 94 19.97 12.37 18.17
N PHE A 95 21.25 11.96 18.14
CA PHE A 95 22.05 11.71 19.34
C PHE A 95 22.21 12.94 20.26
N PRO A 96 22.41 14.18 19.75
CA PRO A 96 22.36 15.38 20.58
C PRO A 96 21.06 15.55 21.38
N ALA A 97 19.90 15.26 20.78
CA ALA A 97 18.61 15.36 21.48
C ALA A 97 18.44 14.27 22.55
N PHE A 98 19.01 13.07 22.33
CA PHE A 98 19.15 12.05 23.37
C PHE A 98 19.96 12.57 24.57
N LEU A 99 21.11 13.22 24.33
CA LEU A 99 21.93 13.78 25.41
C LEU A 99 21.21 14.95 26.11
N ASP A 100 20.56 15.84 25.37
CA ASP A 100 19.77 16.93 25.97
C ASP A 100 18.67 16.38 26.89
N PHE A 101 18.02 15.28 26.51
CA PHE A 101 17.04 14.62 27.36
C PHE A 101 17.67 14.05 28.63
N VAL A 102 18.79 13.33 28.54
CA VAL A 102 19.48 12.80 29.72
C VAL A 102 19.82 13.92 30.70
N TYR A 103 20.44 14.99 30.19
CA TYR A 103 20.94 16.09 31.02
C TYR A 103 19.83 16.98 31.57
N LYS A 104 18.93 17.47 30.70
CA LYS A 104 17.94 18.51 31.03
C LYS A 104 16.53 17.97 31.21
N GLY A 105 16.23 16.81 30.62
CA GLY A 105 14.85 16.32 30.48
C GLY A 105 14.09 16.97 29.33
N ASP A 106 14.76 17.86 28.59
CA ASP A 106 14.26 18.48 27.37
C ASP A 106 14.40 17.50 26.22
N LEU A 107 13.30 17.24 25.53
CA LEU A 107 13.27 16.30 24.43
C LEU A 107 12.56 16.94 23.25
N PRO A 108 13.31 17.61 22.35
CA PRO A 108 12.75 18.13 21.11
C PRO A 108 12.43 16.94 20.19
N ILE A 109 11.23 16.37 20.31
CA ILE A 109 10.73 15.33 19.40
C ILE A 109 9.96 16.02 18.27
N ASP A 110 10.27 15.61 17.03
CA ASP A 110 9.48 15.94 15.85
C ASP A 110 9.26 14.69 14.98
N ASN A 111 8.48 14.85 13.90
CA ASN A 111 8.16 13.77 12.96
C ASN A 111 9.37 13.20 12.21
N THR A 112 10.53 13.85 12.24
CA THR A 112 11.75 13.37 11.55
C THR A 112 12.69 12.62 12.49
N SER A 113 12.62 12.93 13.79
CA SER A 113 13.51 12.41 14.83
C SER A 113 12.86 11.35 15.71
N ALA A 114 11.52 11.26 15.76
CA ALA A 114 10.80 10.39 16.70
C ALA A 114 11.24 8.92 16.64
N ILE A 115 11.27 8.31 15.45
CA ILE A 115 11.67 6.89 15.32
C ILE A 115 13.17 6.69 15.58
N ALA A 116 14.01 7.63 15.18
CA ALA A 116 15.44 7.61 15.50
C ALA A 116 15.68 7.68 17.01
N LEU A 117 14.96 8.55 17.73
CA LEU A 117 14.99 8.65 19.18
C LEU A 117 14.44 7.38 19.86
N LEU A 118 13.41 6.75 19.29
CA LEU A 118 12.89 5.47 19.78
C LEU A 118 13.94 4.37 19.66
N HIS A 119 14.65 4.33 18.52
CA HIS A 119 15.78 3.43 18.32
C HIS A 119 16.89 3.69 19.35
N LEU A 120 17.31 4.94 19.54
CA LEU A 120 18.30 5.30 20.56
C LEU A 120 17.86 4.91 21.97
N ALA A 121 16.59 5.10 22.31
CA ALA A 121 16.04 4.70 23.61
C ALA A 121 16.15 3.19 23.84
N ASN A 122 15.85 2.40 22.80
CA ASN A 122 15.98 0.95 22.86
C ASN A 122 17.45 0.50 22.89
N TYR A 123 18.30 1.09 22.05
CA TYR A 123 19.73 0.77 21.98
C TYR A 123 20.46 1.06 23.29
N PHE A 124 20.26 2.26 23.85
CA PHE A 124 20.88 2.69 25.10
C PHE A 124 20.10 2.25 26.35
N LEU A 125 19.02 1.48 26.19
CA LEU A 125 18.17 0.99 27.28
C LEU A 125 17.73 2.14 28.22
N ASN A 126 17.29 3.26 27.65
CA ASN A 126 16.78 4.42 28.38
C ASN A 126 15.24 4.33 28.45
N ARG A 127 14.72 3.81 29.56
CA ARG A 127 13.28 3.57 29.72
C ARG A 127 12.44 4.85 29.69
N ALA A 128 12.90 5.90 30.38
CA ALA A 128 12.18 7.18 30.44
C ALA A 128 12.07 7.83 29.06
N LEU A 129 13.12 7.75 28.25
CA LEU A 129 13.08 8.21 26.86
C LEU A 129 12.12 7.35 26.02
N PHE A 130 12.21 6.01 26.17
CA PHE A 130 11.37 5.08 25.42
C PHE A 130 9.89 5.35 25.66
N ASP A 131 9.48 5.52 26.92
CA ASP A 131 8.08 5.78 27.27
C ASP A 131 7.60 7.11 26.66
N ARG A 132 8.41 8.18 26.78
CA ARG A 132 8.04 9.51 26.25
C ARG A 132 7.97 9.57 24.73
N VAL A 133 8.91 8.91 24.03
CA VAL A 133 8.89 8.85 22.56
C VAL A 133 7.76 7.94 22.06
N THR A 134 7.47 6.85 22.76
CA THR A 134 6.36 5.95 22.42
C THR A 134 5.02 6.69 22.54
N GLU A 135 4.81 7.44 23.62
CA GLU A 135 3.62 8.27 23.81
C GLU A 135 3.46 9.29 22.67
N TYR A 136 4.54 9.97 22.29
CA TYR A 136 4.53 10.90 21.15
C TYR A 136 4.17 10.21 19.83
N VAL A 137 4.83 9.09 19.51
CA VAL A 137 4.58 8.35 18.26
C VAL A 137 3.14 7.84 18.21
N GLN A 138 2.62 7.31 19.32
CA GLN A 138 1.22 6.88 19.43
C GLN A 138 0.26 8.04 19.21
N GLY A 139 0.48 9.17 19.89
CA GLY A 139 -0.36 10.37 19.72
C GLY A 139 -0.38 10.88 18.28
N VAL A 140 0.76 10.84 17.56
CA VAL A 140 0.83 11.22 16.15
C VAL A 140 0.10 10.22 15.24
N LEU A 141 0.25 8.91 15.49
CA LEU A 141 -0.40 7.86 14.71
C LEU A 141 -1.92 7.75 14.96
N GLU A 142 -2.40 8.26 16.08
CA GLU A 142 -3.83 8.33 16.42
C GLU A 142 -4.47 9.66 15.98
N GLY A 143 -3.67 10.70 15.74
CA GLY A 143 -4.12 12.04 15.39
C GLY A 143 -4.33 12.31 13.90
N ASP A 144 -4.65 13.56 13.57
CA ASP A 144 -4.96 13.99 12.20
C ASP A 144 -3.76 13.94 11.24
N ALA A 145 -2.54 13.98 11.78
CA ALA A 145 -1.29 13.92 11.02
C ALA A 145 -0.81 12.48 10.73
N ALA A 146 -1.56 11.46 11.16
CA ALA A 146 -1.19 10.06 11.04
C ALA A 146 -0.94 9.63 9.59
N ASP A 147 -1.70 10.16 8.65
CA ASP A 147 -1.56 9.85 7.23
C ASP A 147 -0.19 10.28 6.69
N GLN A 148 0.30 11.46 7.06
CA GLN A 148 1.58 12.00 6.59
C GLN A 148 2.77 11.40 7.34
N ALA A 149 2.62 11.19 8.65
CA ALA A 149 3.71 10.68 9.49
C ALA A 149 3.95 9.17 9.32
N ALA A 150 2.90 8.37 9.14
CA ALA A 150 3.02 6.91 9.14
C ALA A 150 3.98 6.35 8.06
N PRO A 151 4.00 6.81 6.79
CA PRO A 151 4.96 6.33 5.81
C PRO A 151 6.41 6.65 6.19
N LEU A 152 6.66 7.87 6.70
CA LEU A 152 7.98 8.30 7.17
C LEU A 152 8.45 7.43 8.34
N TYR A 153 7.57 7.22 9.32
CA TYR A 153 7.86 6.38 10.47
C TYR A 153 8.07 4.92 10.09
N LEU A 154 7.29 4.39 9.13
CA LEU A 154 7.43 3.04 8.65
C LEU A 154 8.81 2.81 8.00
N GLY A 155 9.25 3.72 7.13
CA GLY A 155 10.56 3.61 6.47
C GLY A 155 11.73 3.60 7.47
N GLU A 156 11.71 4.50 8.45
CA GLU A 156 12.74 4.53 9.50
C GLU A 156 12.63 3.31 10.44
N ALA A 157 11.41 2.91 10.84
CA ALA A 157 11.22 1.80 11.78
C ALA A 157 11.69 0.47 11.19
N ASP A 158 11.44 0.25 9.89
CA ASP A 158 11.95 -0.92 9.17
C ASP A 158 13.49 -0.91 9.11
N ARG A 159 14.09 0.24 8.77
CA ARG A 159 15.56 0.42 8.75
C ARG A 159 16.22 0.09 10.09
N PHE A 160 15.56 0.40 11.20
CA PHE A 160 16.04 0.14 12.55
C PHE A 160 15.65 -1.24 13.12
N GLY A 161 14.88 -2.06 12.39
CA GLY A 161 14.37 -3.33 12.90
C GLY A 161 13.39 -3.18 14.08
N LEU A 162 12.62 -2.09 14.13
CA LEU A 162 11.63 -1.82 15.17
C LEU A 162 10.27 -2.40 14.78
N ASP A 163 10.16 -3.73 14.75
CA ASP A 163 9.00 -4.46 14.18
C ASP A 163 7.64 -4.02 14.74
N LYS A 164 7.55 -3.74 16.05
CA LYS A 164 6.30 -3.30 16.68
C LYS A 164 5.85 -1.93 16.15
N ALA A 165 6.79 -0.99 16.04
CA ALA A 165 6.51 0.34 15.50
C ALA A 165 6.20 0.25 14.00
N ALA A 166 6.96 -0.54 13.24
CA ALA A 166 6.72 -0.78 11.83
C ALA A 166 5.33 -1.38 11.60
N ASN A 167 4.91 -2.39 12.38
CA ASN A 167 3.58 -3.00 12.25
C ASN A 167 2.44 -2.03 12.59
N ALA A 168 2.62 -1.16 13.60
CA ALA A 168 1.65 -0.10 13.90
C ALA A 168 1.53 0.87 12.72
N CYS A 169 2.66 1.30 12.13
CA CYS A 169 2.65 2.18 10.96
C CYS A 169 2.05 1.50 9.72
N VAL A 170 2.32 0.21 9.48
CA VAL A 170 1.70 -0.58 8.40
C VAL A 170 0.17 -0.55 8.53
N ALA A 171 -0.37 -0.75 9.73
CA ALA A 171 -1.81 -0.71 9.95
C ALA A 171 -2.42 0.66 9.61
N VAL A 172 -1.75 1.75 10.00
CA VAL A 172 -2.18 3.12 9.68
C VAL A 172 -2.07 3.40 8.17
N CYS A 173 -0.93 3.11 7.55
CA CYS A 173 -0.74 3.25 6.11
C CYS A 173 -1.78 2.45 5.32
N ALA A 174 -2.04 1.20 5.71
CA ALA A 174 -3.00 0.33 5.05
C ALA A 174 -4.44 0.85 5.16
N LYS A 175 -4.81 1.43 6.31
CA LYS A 175 -6.11 2.07 6.56
C LYS A 175 -6.32 3.30 5.66
N HIS A 176 -5.27 4.09 5.44
CA HIS A 176 -5.37 5.34 4.68
C HIS A 176 -5.06 5.18 3.18
N LEU A 177 -4.40 4.09 2.75
CA LEU A 177 -3.92 3.90 1.38
C LEU A 177 -4.97 4.24 0.33
N LEU A 178 -6.14 3.59 0.39
CA LEU A 178 -7.19 3.72 -0.65
C LEU A 178 -7.90 5.08 -0.69
N GLY A 179 -7.79 5.87 0.39
CA GLY A 179 -8.40 7.20 0.49
C GLY A 179 -7.46 8.34 0.09
N ARG A 180 -6.21 8.04 -0.27
CA ARG A 180 -5.18 9.03 -0.60
C ARG A 180 -4.89 9.07 -2.09
N LYS A 181 -4.10 10.05 -2.50
CA LYS A 181 -3.68 10.18 -3.89
C LYS A 181 -2.70 9.04 -4.24
N PRO A 182 -2.73 8.53 -5.49
CA PRO A 182 -1.68 7.65 -5.98
C PRO A 182 -0.29 8.26 -5.72
N GLY A 183 0.66 7.44 -5.29
CA GLY A 183 1.96 7.90 -4.79
C GLY A 183 2.07 8.00 -3.26
N TYR A 184 0.96 7.82 -2.53
CA TYR A 184 1.04 7.55 -1.09
C TYR A 184 1.92 6.32 -0.82
N CYS A 185 2.90 6.46 0.08
CA CYS A 185 3.93 5.44 0.36
C CYS A 185 4.89 5.13 -0.81
N ALA A 186 5.01 6.00 -1.82
CA ALA A 186 5.95 5.78 -2.92
C ALA A 186 7.40 5.65 -2.43
N GLU A 187 7.83 6.41 -1.44
CA GLU A 187 9.22 6.39 -0.95
C GLU A 187 9.61 5.12 -0.16
N LEU A 188 8.68 4.21 0.10
CA LEU A 188 8.96 2.99 0.85
C LEU A 188 9.75 1.99 0.00
N ALA A 189 10.68 1.27 0.64
CA ALA A 189 11.36 0.16 0.02
C ALA A 189 10.37 -0.94 -0.41
N PRO A 190 10.65 -1.70 -1.49
CA PRO A 190 9.68 -2.64 -2.07
C PRO A 190 9.11 -3.69 -1.12
N PRO A 191 9.93 -4.36 -0.27
CA PRO A 191 9.40 -5.30 0.72
C PRO A 191 8.46 -4.65 1.75
N VAL A 192 8.72 -3.39 2.10
CA VAL A 192 7.94 -2.63 3.08
C VAL A 192 6.62 -2.15 2.47
N TYR A 193 6.64 -1.68 1.23
CA TYR A 193 5.43 -1.33 0.49
C TYR A 193 4.51 -2.55 0.31
N LEU A 194 5.08 -3.73 0.02
CA LEU A 194 4.32 -4.99 -0.06
C LEU A 194 3.60 -5.32 1.25
N ARG A 195 4.21 -5.06 2.42
CA ARG A 195 3.54 -5.24 3.73
C ARG A 195 2.32 -4.34 3.87
N VAL A 196 2.40 -3.09 3.39
CA VAL A 196 1.26 -2.16 3.39
C VAL A 196 0.14 -2.67 2.48
N VAL A 197 0.46 -3.02 1.23
CA VAL A 197 -0.52 -3.54 0.26
C VAL A 197 -1.15 -4.85 0.74
N SER A 198 -0.39 -5.71 1.39
CA SER A 198 -0.89 -6.98 1.96
C SER A 198 -1.82 -6.75 3.16
N ALA A 199 -1.64 -5.67 3.91
CA ALA A 199 -2.48 -5.33 5.05
C ALA A 199 -3.75 -4.54 4.66
N THR A 200 -3.81 -3.92 3.48
CA THR A 200 -4.95 -3.08 3.05
C THR A 200 -6.24 -3.89 2.85
N ALA A 201 -7.37 -3.48 3.43
CA ALA A 201 -8.63 -4.22 3.23
C ALA A 201 -9.25 -3.95 1.84
N CYS A 202 -9.12 -4.90 0.91
CA CYS A 202 -9.70 -4.81 -0.43
C CYS A 202 -11.00 -5.63 -0.54
N ALA A 203 -12.10 -5.09 -0.01
CA ALA A 203 -13.38 -5.80 0.07
C ALA A 203 -14.34 -5.52 -1.12
N THR A 204 -14.14 -4.40 -1.84
CA THR A 204 -15.06 -3.94 -2.89
C THR A 204 -14.33 -3.75 -4.22
N ARG A 205 -15.09 -3.72 -5.33
CA ARG A 205 -14.55 -3.38 -6.67
C ARG A 205 -13.84 -2.01 -6.63
N GLN A 206 -14.46 -1.01 -6.00
CA GLN A 206 -13.88 0.33 -5.89
C GLN A 206 -12.56 0.34 -5.11
N HIS A 207 -12.43 -0.47 -4.06
CA HIS A 207 -11.16 -0.63 -3.35
C HIS A 207 -10.09 -1.25 -4.25
N SER A 208 -10.44 -2.24 -5.07
CA SER A 208 -9.49 -2.85 -6.01
C SER A 208 -9.04 -1.87 -7.10
N LEU A 209 -9.95 -1.04 -7.62
CA LEU A 209 -9.62 0.01 -8.58
C LEU A 209 -8.65 1.03 -7.96
N ALA A 210 -8.95 1.55 -6.76
CA ALA A 210 -8.06 2.47 -6.05
C ALA A 210 -6.70 1.82 -5.76
N LEU A 211 -6.68 0.58 -5.27
CA LEU A 211 -5.44 -0.15 -5.01
C LEU A 211 -4.59 -0.30 -6.28
N SER A 212 -5.21 -0.60 -7.43
CA SER A 212 -4.48 -0.71 -8.70
C SER A 212 -3.81 0.60 -9.13
N GLN A 213 -4.41 1.76 -8.82
CA GLN A 213 -3.81 3.07 -9.06
C GLN A 213 -2.57 3.30 -8.20
N HIS A 214 -2.63 2.90 -6.91
CA HIS A 214 -1.48 2.98 -6.02
C HIS A 214 -0.35 2.03 -6.44
N VAL A 215 -0.67 0.78 -6.78
CA VAL A 215 0.31 -0.21 -7.22
C VAL A 215 0.96 0.23 -8.53
N SER A 216 0.19 0.77 -9.49
CA SER A 216 0.72 1.32 -10.73
C SER A 216 1.68 2.48 -10.48
N ALA A 217 1.26 3.48 -9.68
CA ALA A 217 2.10 4.61 -9.32
C ALA A 217 3.39 4.17 -8.62
N TYR A 218 3.32 3.16 -7.76
CA TYR A 218 4.49 2.59 -7.11
C TYR A 218 5.45 1.90 -8.10
N CYS A 219 4.92 1.06 -9.00
CA CYS A 219 5.70 0.37 -10.03
C CYS A 219 6.41 1.35 -10.98
N ASN A 220 5.71 2.43 -11.36
CA ASN A 220 6.29 3.50 -12.19
C ASN A 220 7.45 4.20 -11.47
N ALA A 221 7.32 4.49 -10.18
CA ALA A 221 8.37 5.11 -9.37
C ALA A 221 9.57 4.17 -9.09
N HIS A 222 9.34 2.85 -9.12
CA HIS A 222 10.31 1.81 -8.74
C HIS A 222 10.58 0.82 -9.88
N SER A 223 10.58 1.32 -11.12
CA SER A 223 10.62 0.47 -12.32
C SER A 223 11.84 -0.45 -12.40
N GLU A 224 12.96 -0.06 -11.80
CA GLU A 224 14.20 -0.85 -11.74
C GLU A 224 14.22 -1.87 -10.61
N SER A 225 13.56 -1.60 -9.48
CA SER A 225 13.61 -2.46 -8.28
C SER A 225 12.44 -3.42 -8.17
N VAL A 226 11.37 -3.22 -8.94
CA VAL A 226 10.22 -4.14 -8.96
C VAL A 226 10.53 -5.32 -9.87
N ASP A 227 10.76 -6.50 -9.30
CA ASP A 227 10.89 -7.74 -10.06
C ASP A 227 9.51 -8.38 -10.35
N LEU A 228 9.51 -9.51 -11.05
CA LEU A 228 8.29 -10.23 -11.40
C LEU A 228 7.55 -10.77 -10.15
N VAL A 229 8.29 -11.31 -9.17
CA VAL A 229 7.72 -11.92 -7.97
C VAL A 229 7.00 -10.87 -7.11
N LEU A 230 7.62 -9.71 -6.97
CA LEU A 230 7.03 -8.58 -6.27
C LEU A 230 5.80 -8.07 -7.03
N LEU A 231 5.87 -7.92 -8.36
CA LEU A 231 4.73 -7.46 -9.15
C LEU A 231 3.52 -8.40 -8.99
N GLU A 232 3.75 -9.71 -9.07
CA GLU A 232 2.69 -10.71 -8.83
C GLU A 232 2.15 -10.61 -7.40
N SER A 233 3.01 -10.43 -6.40
CA SER A 233 2.59 -10.29 -4.99
C SER A 233 1.77 -9.01 -4.75
N LEU A 234 2.16 -7.89 -5.34
CA LEU A 234 1.44 -6.61 -5.24
C LEU A 234 0.06 -6.67 -5.93
N THR A 235 -0.05 -7.44 -7.01
CA THR A 235 -1.27 -7.52 -7.82
C THR A 235 -2.18 -8.71 -7.47
N ALA A 236 -1.71 -9.65 -6.64
CA ALA A 236 -2.47 -10.84 -6.23
C ALA A 236 -3.84 -10.53 -5.59
N ARG A 237 -4.02 -9.32 -5.07
CA ARG A 237 -5.26 -8.90 -4.38
C ARG A 237 -6.21 -8.07 -5.26
N LEU A 238 -5.81 -7.79 -6.50
CA LEU A 238 -6.61 -7.01 -7.43
C LEU A 238 -7.66 -7.92 -8.08
N THR A 239 -8.93 -7.64 -7.81
CA THR A 239 -10.07 -8.28 -8.49
C THR A 239 -10.52 -7.49 -9.73
N SER A 240 -10.24 -6.19 -9.76
CA SER A 240 -10.44 -5.28 -10.89
C SER A 240 -9.32 -4.25 -10.97
N VAL A 241 -8.97 -3.85 -12.19
CA VAL A 241 -7.90 -2.86 -12.46
C VAL A 241 -8.54 -1.59 -13.03
N ALA A 242 -8.12 -0.43 -12.55
CA ALA A 242 -8.53 0.86 -13.11
C ALA A 242 -7.94 1.02 -14.51
N ALA A 243 -8.74 1.47 -15.47
CA ALA A 243 -8.34 1.50 -16.87
C ALA A 243 -7.12 2.43 -17.11
N ASP A 244 -7.08 3.59 -16.44
CA ASP A 244 -5.93 4.50 -16.41
C ASP A 244 -4.62 3.82 -15.93
N SER A 245 -4.73 2.83 -15.04
CA SER A 245 -3.60 2.10 -14.46
C SER A 245 -3.29 0.80 -15.18
N ALA A 246 -4.23 0.29 -15.97
CA ALA A 246 -4.13 -1.00 -16.64
C ALA A 246 -3.00 -1.01 -17.67
N LEU A 247 -2.81 0.10 -18.39
CA LEU A 247 -1.76 0.23 -19.40
C LEU A 247 -0.35 0.20 -18.79
N ASP A 248 -0.13 0.97 -17.72
CA ASP A 248 1.15 0.99 -17.02
C ASP A 248 1.49 -0.39 -16.45
N LEU A 249 0.54 -1.01 -15.74
CA LEU A 249 0.71 -2.34 -15.16
C LEU A 249 0.94 -3.42 -16.24
N LEU A 250 0.27 -3.30 -17.39
CA LEU A 250 0.49 -4.19 -18.54
C LEU A 250 1.90 -4.02 -19.10
N GLY A 251 2.40 -2.78 -19.21
CA GLY A 251 3.78 -2.50 -19.62
C GLY A 251 4.81 -3.14 -18.67
N HIS A 252 4.57 -3.05 -17.36
CA HIS A 252 5.40 -3.73 -16.36
C HIS A 252 5.36 -5.26 -16.47
N ALA A 253 4.20 -5.86 -16.71
CA ALA A 253 4.04 -7.30 -16.84
C ALA A 253 4.70 -7.85 -18.11
N VAL A 254 4.49 -7.16 -19.25
CA VAL A 254 5.05 -7.56 -20.56
C VAL A 254 6.57 -7.44 -20.58
N SER A 255 7.13 -6.35 -20.05
CA SER A 255 8.59 -6.14 -20.00
C SER A 255 9.33 -7.20 -19.17
N ARG A 256 8.64 -7.88 -18.26
CA ARG A 256 9.19 -8.92 -17.39
C ARG A 256 8.88 -10.34 -17.85
N HIS A 257 8.22 -10.49 -19.00
CA HIS A 257 7.82 -11.79 -19.57
C HIS A 257 7.04 -12.69 -18.59
N GLY A 258 6.10 -12.12 -17.81
CA GLY A 258 5.33 -12.88 -16.80
C GLY A 258 4.02 -12.22 -16.36
N ALA A 259 3.43 -12.73 -15.26
CA ALA A 259 2.16 -12.25 -14.69
C ALA A 259 0.95 -12.31 -15.64
N GLU A 260 0.72 -13.46 -16.31
CA GLU A 260 -0.36 -13.64 -17.29
C GLU A 260 -1.76 -13.28 -16.73
N ALA A 261 -2.00 -13.57 -15.44
CA ALA A 261 -3.25 -13.21 -14.76
C ALA A 261 -3.45 -11.69 -14.73
N LEU A 262 -2.38 -10.94 -14.43
CA LEU A 262 -2.39 -9.47 -14.44
C LEU A 262 -2.57 -8.95 -15.87
N GLN A 263 -1.85 -9.51 -16.85
CA GLN A 263 -2.00 -9.11 -18.26
C GLN A 263 -3.45 -9.25 -18.73
N SER A 264 -4.09 -10.39 -18.42
CA SER A 264 -5.49 -10.65 -18.76
C SER A 264 -6.45 -9.68 -18.06
N ALA A 265 -6.20 -9.37 -16.77
CA ALA A 265 -6.99 -8.41 -16.02
C ALA A 265 -6.87 -6.98 -16.59
N CYS A 266 -5.65 -6.54 -16.93
CA CYS A 266 -5.39 -5.25 -17.55
C CYS A 266 -6.04 -5.16 -18.94
N ALA A 267 -5.87 -6.18 -19.79
CA ALA A 267 -6.45 -6.19 -21.13
C ALA A 267 -7.98 -6.12 -21.10
N ARG A 268 -8.62 -6.80 -20.11
CA ARG A 268 -10.06 -6.71 -19.90
C ARG A 268 -10.49 -5.31 -19.47
N ALA A 269 -9.80 -4.70 -18.50
CA ALA A 269 -10.11 -3.35 -18.03
C ALA A 269 -10.01 -2.30 -19.15
N ILE A 270 -8.98 -2.39 -20.01
CA ILE A 270 -8.81 -1.52 -21.17
C ILE A 270 -9.93 -1.76 -22.19
N GLY A 271 -10.28 -3.04 -22.43
CA GLY A 271 -11.37 -3.41 -23.33
C GLY A 271 -12.72 -2.87 -22.90
N GLU A 272 -13.06 -2.99 -21.61
CA GLU A 272 -14.30 -2.45 -21.02
C GLU A 272 -14.37 -0.92 -21.18
N GLU A 273 -13.29 -0.18 -20.87
CA GLU A 273 -13.26 1.28 -21.05
C GLU A 273 -13.41 1.68 -22.53
N TRP A 274 -12.75 0.95 -23.44
CA TRP A 274 -12.87 1.20 -24.87
C TRP A 274 -14.28 0.94 -25.38
N GLU A 275 -14.92 -0.13 -24.92
CA GLU A 275 -16.30 -0.44 -25.25
C GLU A 275 -17.23 0.69 -24.79
N ASP A 276 -17.08 1.13 -23.54
CA ASP A 276 -17.87 2.23 -22.97
C ASP A 276 -17.62 3.58 -23.66
N ALA A 277 -16.39 3.85 -24.11
CA ALA A 277 -16.04 5.11 -24.77
C ALA A 277 -16.37 5.14 -26.28
N LEU A 278 -16.16 4.02 -26.97
CA LEU A 278 -16.33 3.92 -28.43
C LEU A 278 -17.76 3.60 -28.83
N LEU A 279 -18.49 2.74 -28.12
CA LEU A 279 -19.85 2.35 -28.52
C LEU A 279 -20.81 3.55 -28.65
N PRO A 280 -20.87 4.51 -27.70
CA PRO A 280 -21.73 5.68 -27.86
C PRO A 280 -21.34 6.52 -29.07
N SER A 281 -20.04 6.67 -29.33
CA SER A 281 -19.52 7.44 -30.46
C SER A 281 -19.85 6.79 -31.81
N VAL A 282 -19.72 5.47 -31.90
CA VAL A 282 -20.04 4.69 -33.09
C VAL A 282 -21.56 4.65 -33.33
N ALA A 283 -22.36 4.44 -32.28
CA ALA A 283 -23.83 4.48 -32.38
C ALA A 283 -24.32 5.86 -32.85
N ALA A 284 -23.81 6.94 -32.26
CA ALA A 284 -24.13 8.31 -32.69
C ALA A 284 -23.72 8.59 -34.15
N SER A 285 -22.61 8.01 -34.61
CA SER A 285 -22.19 8.12 -36.01
C SER A 285 -23.06 7.31 -36.97
N LEU A 286 -23.62 6.19 -36.54
CA LEU A 286 -24.50 5.35 -37.35
C LEU A 286 -25.91 5.94 -37.48
N ASP A 287 -26.36 6.63 -36.43
CA ASP A 287 -27.68 7.29 -36.41
C ASP A 287 -27.66 8.68 -37.08
N ALA A 288 -26.50 9.26 -37.35
CA ALA A 288 -26.37 10.54 -38.03
C ALA A 288 -26.73 10.41 -39.52
N PRO A 289 -27.84 11.03 -40.00
CA PRO A 289 -28.26 10.91 -41.39
C PRO A 289 -27.31 11.69 -42.30
N GLY A 290 -26.38 10.98 -42.95
CA GLY A 290 -25.87 11.34 -44.27
C GLY A 290 -24.84 12.45 -44.38
N ASP A 291 -24.07 12.79 -43.35
CA ASP A 291 -22.95 13.74 -43.48
C ASP A 291 -21.60 13.00 -43.61
N GLN A 292 -21.20 12.69 -44.85
CA GLN A 292 -19.98 11.94 -45.19
C GLN A 292 -18.67 12.74 -44.95
N GLY A 293 -18.69 13.85 -44.21
CA GLY A 293 -17.56 14.75 -44.03
C GLY A 293 -17.04 14.93 -42.60
N ALA A 294 -17.70 14.36 -41.58
CA ALA A 294 -17.34 14.64 -40.19
C ALA A 294 -16.04 13.92 -39.77
N GLU A 295 -14.97 14.69 -39.80
CA GLU A 295 -13.61 14.35 -39.39
C GLU A 295 -13.59 13.72 -37.97
N TRP A 296 -12.96 12.55 -37.83
CA TRP A 296 -12.71 11.82 -36.56
C TRP A 296 -11.77 12.58 -35.60
N ALA A 297 -12.06 13.84 -35.31
CA ALA A 297 -11.27 14.72 -34.46
C ALA A 297 -11.13 14.30 -32.97
N PRO A 298 -12.06 13.57 -32.32
CA PRO A 298 -11.97 13.37 -30.86
C PRO A 298 -10.83 12.44 -30.41
N LEU A 299 -10.31 11.56 -31.28
CA LEU A 299 -9.34 10.53 -30.89
C LEU A 299 -7.87 10.95 -31.04
N ARG A 300 -7.57 12.10 -31.63
CA ARG A 300 -6.18 12.53 -31.88
C ARG A 300 -5.45 13.05 -30.63
N GLY A 301 -6.16 13.31 -29.53
CA GLY A 301 -5.57 13.92 -28.33
C GLY A 301 -4.85 12.97 -27.36
N ARG A 302 -4.95 11.65 -27.53
CA ARG A 302 -4.41 10.65 -26.56
C ARG A 302 -3.51 9.57 -27.18
N THR A 303 -3.18 9.64 -28.47
CA THR A 303 -2.51 8.55 -29.21
C THR A 303 -1.00 8.73 -29.32
N SER A 304 -0.29 8.71 -28.19
CA SER A 304 1.17 8.49 -28.18
C SER A 304 1.49 7.13 -27.55
N TYR A 305 0.86 6.06 -28.07
CA TYR A 305 1.24 4.70 -27.68
C TYR A 305 2.37 4.19 -28.58
N PRO A 306 3.36 3.43 -28.06
CA PRO A 306 4.35 2.76 -28.87
C PRO A 306 3.68 1.82 -29.90
N PRO A 307 4.13 1.76 -31.17
CA PRO A 307 3.48 0.98 -32.22
C PRO A 307 3.29 -0.51 -31.88
N GLY A 308 4.24 -1.11 -31.15
CA GLY A 308 4.13 -2.50 -30.70
C GLY A 308 3.00 -2.74 -29.70
N LEU A 309 2.73 -1.74 -28.84
CA LEU A 309 1.66 -1.81 -27.85
C LEU A 309 0.29 -1.52 -28.49
N GLN A 310 0.25 -0.63 -29.50
CA GLN A 310 -0.94 -0.44 -30.34
C GLN A 310 -1.32 -1.73 -31.08
N LEU A 311 -0.36 -2.38 -31.75
CA LEU A 311 -0.58 -3.65 -32.43
C LEU A 311 -0.98 -4.76 -31.46
N GLY A 312 -0.38 -4.81 -30.27
CA GLY A 312 -0.74 -5.76 -29.22
C GLY A 312 -2.17 -5.56 -28.71
N LEU A 313 -2.55 -4.32 -28.38
CA LEU A 313 -3.91 -3.97 -27.95
C LEU A 313 -4.93 -4.24 -29.07
N LEU A 314 -4.60 -3.86 -30.31
CA LEU A 314 -5.48 -4.06 -31.46
C LEU A 314 -5.63 -5.56 -31.78
N SER A 315 -4.56 -6.33 -31.71
CA SER A 315 -4.59 -7.78 -31.86
C SER A 315 -5.42 -8.43 -30.76
N HIS A 316 -5.24 -8.02 -29.49
CA HIS A 316 -6.00 -8.57 -28.38
C HIS A 316 -7.49 -8.20 -28.47
N ALA A 317 -7.79 -6.96 -28.84
CA ALA A 317 -9.15 -6.49 -29.11
C ALA A 317 -9.80 -7.29 -30.27
N LEU A 318 -9.07 -7.53 -31.36
CA LEU A 318 -9.53 -8.35 -32.49
C LEU A 318 -9.78 -9.81 -32.10
N VAL A 319 -8.90 -10.41 -31.30
CA VAL A 319 -9.07 -11.78 -30.79
C VAL A 319 -10.31 -11.85 -29.88
N HIS A 320 -10.50 -10.87 -29.00
CA HIS A 320 -11.65 -10.81 -28.11
C HIS A 320 -12.96 -10.62 -28.92
N ALA A 321 -12.97 -9.69 -29.87
CA ALA A 321 -14.09 -9.49 -30.79
C ALA A 321 -14.39 -10.77 -31.60
N GLY A 322 -13.35 -11.49 -32.02
CA GLY A 322 -13.48 -12.80 -32.69
C GLY A 322 -14.19 -13.84 -31.82
N ARG A 323 -13.78 -13.98 -30.55
CA ARG A 323 -14.43 -14.90 -29.59
C ARG A 323 -15.89 -14.51 -29.32
N ASN A 324 -16.19 -13.22 -29.18
CA ASN A 324 -17.56 -12.74 -29.02
C ASN A 324 -18.42 -13.09 -30.24
N LEU A 325 -17.89 -12.88 -31.45
CA LEU A 325 -18.56 -13.26 -32.70
C LEU A 325 -18.84 -14.76 -32.79
N GLU A 326 -17.89 -15.61 -32.39
CA GLU A 326 -18.08 -17.07 -32.34
C GLU A 326 -19.15 -17.47 -31.33
N GLN A 327 -19.17 -16.85 -30.15
CA GLN A 327 -20.20 -17.10 -29.14
C GLN A 327 -21.59 -16.66 -29.63
N THR A 328 -21.70 -15.49 -30.29
CA THR A 328 -22.98 -15.04 -30.88
C THR A 328 -23.43 -15.96 -32.00
N ARG A 329 -22.52 -16.43 -32.85
CA ARG A 329 -22.83 -17.43 -33.90
C ARG A 329 -23.34 -18.74 -33.30
N ALA A 330 -22.71 -19.23 -32.23
CA ALA A 330 -23.17 -20.43 -31.53
C ALA A 330 -24.57 -20.26 -30.92
N GLN A 331 -24.88 -19.08 -30.36
CA GLN A 331 -26.22 -18.77 -29.86
C GLN A 331 -27.27 -18.68 -30.98
N LEU A 332 -26.92 -18.11 -32.13
CA LEU A 332 -27.81 -18.04 -33.30
C LEU A 332 -28.11 -19.44 -33.84
N ALA A 333 -27.09 -20.29 -34.01
CA ALA A 333 -27.28 -21.67 -34.44
C ALA A 333 -28.20 -22.48 -33.48
N LEU A 334 -28.08 -22.24 -32.17
CA LEU A 334 -28.97 -22.85 -31.18
C LEU A 334 -30.42 -22.36 -31.33
N ARG A 335 -30.62 -21.07 -31.62
CA ARG A 335 -31.95 -20.48 -31.85
C ARG A 335 -32.57 -20.99 -33.14
N GLU A 336 -31.80 -21.10 -34.22
CA GLU A 336 -32.25 -21.67 -35.50
C GLU A 336 -32.74 -23.11 -35.32
N LYS A 337 -31.95 -23.96 -34.64
CA LYS A 337 -32.36 -25.33 -34.32
C LYS A 337 -33.67 -25.38 -33.51
N ARG A 338 -33.84 -24.47 -32.55
CA ARG A 338 -35.08 -24.39 -31.76
C ARG A 338 -36.28 -23.96 -32.60
N ILE A 339 -36.07 -23.08 -33.59
CA ILE A 339 -37.11 -22.69 -34.55
C ILE A 339 -37.52 -23.89 -35.40
N GLU A 340 -36.58 -24.68 -35.92
CA GLU A 340 -36.87 -25.90 -36.69
C GLU A 340 -37.66 -26.94 -35.86
N GLU A 341 -37.32 -27.12 -34.58
CA GLU A 341 -38.06 -28.00 -33.66
C GLU A 341 -39.49 -27.50 -33.43
N LEU A 342 -39.68 -26.18 -33.28
CA LEU A 342 -40.99 -25.56 -33.15
C LEU A 342 -41.81 -25.67 -34.45
N GLU A 343 -41.20 -25.51 -35.62
CA GLU A 343 -41.87 -25.70 -36.91
C GLU A 343 -42.30 -27.15 -37.15
N ALA A 344 -41.48 -28.12 -36.74
CA ALA A 344 -41.80 -29.53 -36.80
C ALA A 344 -42.97 -29.91 -35.87
N THR A 345 -42.99 -29.39 -34.65
CA THR A 345 -44.11 -29.60 -33.71
C THR A 345 -45.39 -28.95 -34.22
N LEU A 346 -45.32 -27.73 -34.75
CA LEU A 346 -46.47 -27.03 -35.34
C LEU A 346 -47.03 -27.80 -36.55
N SER A 347 -46.16 -28.39 -37.37
CA SER A 347 -46.56 -29.26 -38.49
C SER A 347 -47.29 -30.52 -38.03
N LYS A 348 -46.83 -31.17 -36.95
CA LYS A 348 -47.53 -32.32 -36.33
C LYS A 348 -48.91 -31.92 -35.81
N ILE A 349 -49.02 -30.77 -35.14
CA ILE A 349 -50.30 -30.25 -34.64
C ILE A 349 -51.27 -30.00 -35.80
N LYS A 350 -50.81 -29.40 -36.90
CA LYS A 350 -51.61 -29.18 -38.12
C LYS A 350 -52.12 -30.50 -38.71
N LEU A 351 -51.27 -31.52 -38.81
CA LEU A 351 -51.66 -32.85 -39.31
C LEU A 351 -52.71 -33.51 -38.42
N SER A 352 -52.50 -33.51 -37.10
CA SER A 352 -53.48 -34.04 -36.14
C SER A 352 -54.81 -33.29 -36.19
N SER A 353 -54.78 -31.96 -36.32
CA SER A 353 -55.98 -31.13 -36.45
C SER A 353 -56.76 -31.44 -37.74
N ASN A 354 -56.06 -31.62 -38.86
CA ASN A 354 -56.66 -32.02 -40.14
C ASN A 354 -57.27 -33.43 -40.06
N TYR A 355 -56.62 -34.37 -39.38
CA TYR A 355 -57.15 -35.72 -39.19
C TYR A 355 -58.43 -35.73 -38.35
N LEU A 356 -58.45 -34.97 -37.24
CA LEU A 356 -59.64 -34.83 -36.39
C LEU A 356 -60.80 -34.15 -37.14
N THR A 357 -60.52 -33.13 -37.95
CA THR A 357 -61.56 -32.46 -38.76
C THR A 357 -62.09 -33.35 -39.88
N ALA A 358 -61.26 -34.22 -40.47
CA ALA A 358 -61.71 -35.20 -41.46
C ALA A 358 -62.64 -36.25 -40.83
N ASN A 359 -62.25 -36.87 -39.72
CA ASN A 359 -63.06 -37.88 -39.04
C ASN A 359 -64.38 -37.32 -38.47
N CYS A 360 -64.40 -36.08 -37.99
CA CYS A 360 -65.63 -35.43 -37.55
C CYS A 360 -66.70 -35.30 -38.66
N ARG A 361 -66.31 -35.21 -39.93
CA ARG A 361 -67.27 -35.09 -41.05
C ARG A 361 -67.98 -36.41 -41.36
N GLU A 362 -67.37 -37.55 -41.06
CA GLU A 362 -67.96 -38.87 -41.37
C GLU A 362 -68.91 -39.37 -40.27
N CYS A 363 -68.76 -38.92 -39.02
CA CYS A 363 -69.53 -39.47 -37.90
C CYS A 363 -70.85 -38.73 -37.56
N GLY A 364 -71.13 -37.57 -38.15
CA GLY A 364 -72.41 -36.85 -37.96
C GLY A 364 -72.76 -36.43 -36.52
N GLN A 365 -71.83 -36.56 -35.55
CA GLN A 365 -72.05 -36.18 -34.16
C GLN A 365 -71.57 -34.75 -33.85
N PRO A 366 -72.29 -33.97 -33.03
CA PRO A 366 -71.92 -32.60 -32.70
C PRO A 366 -70.65 -32.53 -31.82
N ALA A 367 -69.66 -31.78 -32.30
CA ALA A 367 -68.27 -31.64 -31.82
C ALA A 367 -68.09 -30.99 -30.42
N ARG A 368 -68.83 -31.42 -29.39
CA ARG A 368 -68.78 -30.81 -28.05
C ARG A 368 -67.87 -31.51 -27.04
N ARG A 369 -67.40 -32.74 -27.27
CA ARG A 369 -66.58 -33.49 -26.29
C ARG A 369 -65.06 -33.47 -26.53
N GLU A 370 -64.58 -33.30 -27.76
CA GLU A 370 -63.15 -33.43 -28.08
C GLU A 370 -62.31 -32.16 -27.82
N ASN A 371 -62.93 -30.99 -27.59
CA ASN A 371 -62.18 -29.75 -27.36
C ASN A 371 -61.43 -29.73 -26.00
N ARG A 372 -61.75 -30.64 -25.08
CA ARG A 372 -61.15 -30.67 -23.74
C ARG A 372 -59.74 -31.24 -23.73
N GLU A 373 -59.45 -32.24 -24.57
CA GLU A 373 -58.12 -32.86 -24.66
C GLU A 373 -57.12 -31.95 -25.37
N LEU A 374 -57.53 -31.30 -26.47
CA LEU A 374 -56.70 -30.31 -27.17
C LEU A 374 -56.31 -29.13 -26.26
N ARG A 375 -57.21 -28.68 -25.38
CA ARG A 375 -56.90 -27.64 -24.39
C ARG A 375 -55.90 -28.09 -23.32
N ILE A 376 -55.91 -29.36 -22.93
CA ILE A 376 -54.94 -29.91 -21.97
C ILE A 376 -53.56 -30.05 -22.60
N ILE A 377 -53.48 -30.43 -23.88
CA ILE A 377 -52.21 -30.49 -24.62
C ILE A 377 -51.64 -29.08 -24.83
N ILE A 378 -52.47 -28.10 -25.19
CA ILE A 378 -52.03 -26.70 -25.34
C ILE A 378 -51.61 -26.06 -24.01
N ALA A 379 -52.18 -26.48 -22.87
CA ALA A 379 -51.80 -25.95 -21.56
C ALA A 379 -50.50 -26.53 -21.00
N ASN A 380 -49.99 -27.63 -21.56
CA ASN A 380 -48.77 -28.32 -21.12
C ASN A 380 -47.56 -28.11 -22.06
N MET A 381 -47.75 -27.39 -23.17
CA MET A 381 -46.69 -26.89 -24.06
C MET A 381 -46.41 -25.43 -23.74
#